data_AF-A0A9Q4T629-F1
#
_entry.id   AF-A0A9Q4T629-F1
#
_cell.length_a   1.000
_cell.length_b   1.000
_cell.length_c   1.000
_cell.angle_alpha   90.00
_cell.angle_beta   90.00
_cell.angle_gamma   90.00
#
_symmetry.space_group_name_H-M   'P 1'
#
loop_
_entity.id
_entity.type
_entity.pdbx_description
1 polymer ?
#
loop_
_entity_poly.entity_id
_entity_poly.type
_entity_poly.pdbx_seq_one_letter_code
_entity_poly.pdbx_strand_id
1 'polypeptide(L)'
;MHASFFTVAVTAALAFSPAGALAQTGGTIAFHGAIVEEVCSVAHNAARIELSCPRGHQMHRQTLSLRSSGVRETHSPWVHSRLDYLNPEHTLGILTLTYR
;
A
#
# COMPACT_ATOMS: atom_id res chain seq x y z
N MET A 1 -6.15 35.58 -73.81
CA MET A 1 -6.92 34.49 -73.18
C MET A 1 -6.41 34.36 -71.76
N HIS A 2 -7.30 34.54 -70.79
CA HIS A 2 -7.03 34.86 -69.39
C HIS A 2 -6.39 33.66 -68.67
N ALA A 3 -5.06 33.67 -68.54
CA ALA A 3 -4.40 32.79 -67.59
C ALA A 3 -4.83 33.23 -66.19
N SER A 4 -5.55 32.33 -65.53
CA SER A 4 -6.46 32.61 -64.44
C SER A 4 -5.74 33.21 -63.23
N PHE A 5 -6.04 34.45 -62.87
CA PHE A 5 -5.63 35.04 -61.58
C PHE A 5 -6.05 34.15 -60.39
N PHE A 6 -7.05 33.30 -60.58
CA PHE A 6 -7.52 32.31 -59.64
C PHE A 6 -6.47 31.25 -59.28
N THR A 7 -5.62 30.84 -60.24
CA THR A 7 -4.59 29.82 -59.99
C THR A 7 -3.45 30.30 -59.10
N VAL A 8 -3.16 31.60 -59.06
CA VAL A 8 -2.10 32.19 -58.21
C VAL A 8 -2.59 32.36 -56.76
N ALA A 9 -3.88 32.68 -56.57
CA ALA A 9 -4.46 32.85 -55.24
C ALA A 9 -4.55 31.51 -54.47
N VAL A 10 -4.85 30.41 -55.17
CA VAL A 10 -4.97 29.07 -54.56
C VAL A 10 -3.61 28.52 -54.12
N THR A 11 -2.52 28.81 -54.85
CA THR A 11 -1.16 28.37 -54.45
C THR A 11 -0.61 29.17 -53.28
N ALA A 12 -0.95 30.46 -53.15
CA ALA A 12 -0.55 31.29 -52.01
C ALA A 12 -1.25 30.87 -50.69
N ALA A 13 -2.51 30.41 -50.76
CA ALA A 13 -3.26 29.96 -49.60
C ALA A 13 -2.74 28.64 -49.00
N LEU A 14 -2.18 27.75 -49.82
CA LEU A 14 -1.61 26.48 -49.36
C LEU A 14 -0.26 26.65 -48.63
N ALA A 15 0.47 27.73 -48.92
CA ALA A 15 1.76 28.03 -48.31
C ALA A 15 1.65 28.53 -46.85
N PHE A 16 0.45 28.93 -46.41
CA PHE A 16 0.18 29.43 -45.06
C PHE A 16 -0.57 28.44 -44.16
N SER A 17 -0.54 27.15 -44.51
CA SER A 17 -0.99 26.11 -43.59
C SER A 17 0.01 26.06 -42.42
N PRO A 18 -0.35 26.39 -41.17
CA PRO A 18 0.52 26.06 -40.04
C PRO A 18 0.52 24.53 -39.95
N ALA A 19 1.47 23.90 -40.64
CA ALA A 19 1.77 22.50 -40.47
C ALA A 19 1.94 22.25 -38.98
N GLY A 20 1.16 21.30 -38.47
CA GLY A 20 0.76 21.21 -37.07
C GLY A 20 1.88 21.48 -36.09
N ALA A 21 1.54 22.18 -35.01
CA ALA A 21 2.32 22.14 -33.78
C ALA A 21 2.62 20.66 -33.52
N LEU A 22 3.88 20.26 -33.76
CA LEU A 22 4.36 18.94 -33.42
C LEU A 22 4.05 18.79 -31.94
N ALA A 23 3.06 17.96 -31.60
CA ALA A 23 2.85 17.56 -30.23
C ALA A 23 4.23 17.06 -29.77
N GLN A 24 4.87 17.77 -28.84
CA GLN A 24 6.18 17.39 -28.33
C GLN A 24 6.02 15.99 -27.74
N THR A 25 6.39 14.98 -28.51
CA THR A 25 6.33 13.59 -28.10
C THR A 25 7.43 13.37 -27.10
N GLY A 26 7.10 13.51 -25.82
CA GLY A 26 8.04 13.22 -24.75
C GLY A 26 7.81 14.08 -23.51
N GLY A 27 8.08 13.45 -22.37
CA GLY A 27 8.05 14.03 -21.04
C GLY A 27 8.56 12.99 -20.05
N THR A 28 8.98 13.43 -18.87
CA THR A 28 9.45 12.53 -17.82
C THR A 28 8.33 12.28 -16.83
N ILE A 29 7.97 11.01 -16.62
CA ILE A 29 7.13 10.59 -15.51
C ILE A 29 8.04 10.03 -14.42
N ALA A 30 8.12 10.72 -13.29
CA ALA A 30 8.83 10.23 -12.12
C ALA A 30 7.86 9.47 -11.22
N PHE A 31 8.10 8.17 -11.05
CA PHE A 31 7.36 7.35 -10.09
C PHE A 31 8.10 7.38 -8.75
N HIS A 32 7.40 7.83 -7.71
CA HIS A 32 7.92 7.85 -6.35
C HIS A 32 7.17 6.80 -5.54
N GLY A 33 7.93 5.96 -4.83
CA GLY A 33 7.39 4.94 -3.97
C GLY A 33 8.46 4.39 -3.04
N ALA A 34 8.03 3.70 -2.00
CA ALA A 34 8.90 2.95 -1.10
C ALA A 34 8.32 1.55 -0.94
N ILE A 35 9.20 0.54 -0.84
CA ILE A 35 8.80 -0.78 -0.37
C ILE A 35 8.84 -0.72 1.15
N VAL A 36 7.67 -0.76 1.78
CA VAL A 36 7.52 -0.79 3.24
C VAL A 36 7.47 -2.24 3.73
N GLU A 37 7.92 -2.46 4.97
CA GLU A 37 7.78 -3.77 5.62
C GLU A 37 6.30 -4.15 5.72
N GLU A 38 5.99 -5.42 5.49
CA GLU A 38 4.63 -5.92 5.65
C GLU A 38 4.19 -5.83 7.12
N VAL A 39 2.88 -5.66 7.32
CA VAL A 39 2.31 -5.75 8.67
C VAL A 39 2.53 -7.15 9.25
N CYS A 40 2.58 -7.23 10.58
CA CYS A 40 2.68 -8.52 11.24
C CYS A 40 1.49 -9.42 10.90
N SER A 41 1.78 -10.68 10.58
CA SER A 41 0.75 -11.71 10.46
C SER A 41 0.35 -12.22 11.84
N VAL A 42 -0.97 -12.39 12.05
CA VAL A 42 -1.54 -12.89 13.31
C VAL A 42 -2.35 -14.14 13.01
N ALA A 43 -1.89 -15.28 13.53
CA ALA A 43 -2.63 -16.54 13.52
C ALA A 43 -3.15 -16.84 14.92
N HIS A 44 -4.36 -17.37 15.05
CA HIS A 44 -4.96 -17.67 16.34
C HIS A 44 -5.70 -19.00 16.32
N ASN A 45 -5.74 -19.66 17.48
CA ASN A 45 -6.66 -20.73 17.77
C ASN A 45 -7.19 -20.57 19.20
N ALA A 46 -8.00 -21.54 19.68
CA ALA A 46 -8.65 -21.46 20.98
C ALA A 46 -7.70 -21.28 22.18
N ALA A 47 -6.43 -21.68 22.08
CA ALA A 47 -5.48 -21.70 23.20
C ALA A 47 -4.20 -20.90 22.97
N ARG A 48 -3.89 -20.51 21.72
CA ARG A 48 -2.66 -19.77 21.38
C ARG A 48 -2.86 -18.76 20.28
N ILE A 49 -2.04 -17.73 20.32
CA ILE A 49 -1.92 -16.70 19.28
C ILE A 49 -0.46 -16.60 18.88
N GLU A 50 -0.22 -16.58 17.58
CA GLU A 50 1.08 -16.48 16.95
C GLU A 50 1.16 -15.18 16.17
N LEU A 51 2.11 -14.33 16.55
CA LEU A 51 2.47 -13.14 15.79
C LEU A 51 3.76 -13.43 15.03
N SER A 52 3.79 -13.13 13.74
CA SER A 52 5.01 -13.15 12.92
C SER A 52 5.20 -11.79 12.25
N CYS A 53 6.24 -11.07 12.65
CA CYS A 53 6.56 -9.73 12.18
C CYS A 53 7.85 -9.75 11.35
N PRO A 54 7.79 -9.34 10.08
CA PRO A 54 9.01 -9.09 9.33
C PRO A 54 9.67 -7.82 9.85
N ARG A 55 10.93 -7.91 10.30
CA ARG A 55 11.80 -6.75 10.57
C ARG A 55 13.11 -6.90 9.81
N GLY A 56 13.37 -5.98 8.89
CA GLY A 56 14.47 -6.05 7.95
C GLY A 56 14.44 -7.36 7.17
N HIS A 57 15.45 -8.20 7.38
CA HIS A 57 15.60 -9.50 6.72
C HIS A 57 15.24 -10.70 7.62
N GLN A 58 14.67 -10.45 8.80
CA GLN A 58 14.38 -11.49 9.78
C GLN A 58 12.88 -11.53 10.11
N MET A 59 12.38 -12.75 10.33
CA MET A 59 11.01 -12.97 10.79
C MET A 59 11.01 -13.19 12.30
N HIS A 60 10.49 -12.22 13.05
CA HIS A 60 10.35 -12.33 14.50
C HIS A 60 9.02 -12.99 14.84
N ARG A 61 9.08 -14.12 15.57
CA ARG A 61 7.89 -14.85 16.00
C ARG A 61 7.68 -14.75 17.49
N GLN A 62 6.42 -14.54 17.88
CA GLN A 62 5.97 -14.55 19.26
C GLN A 62 4.75 -15.45 19.42
N THR A 63 4.75 -16.27 20.46
CA THR A 63 3.57 -17.06 20.84
C THR A 63 3.04 -16.57 22.19
N LEU A 64 1.73 -16.33 22.20
CA LEU A 64 0.95 -15.95 23.37
C LEU A 64 0.02 -17.12 23.71
N SER A 65 -0.01 -17.53 24.97
CA SER A 65 -0.94 -18.57 25.43
C SER A 65 -2.17 -17.94 26.05
N LEU A 66 -3.35 -18.34 25.60
CA LEU A 66 -4.64 -17.96 26.19
C LEU A 66 -4.97 -18.97 27.30
N ARG A 67 -5.26 -18.46 28.50
CA ARG A 67 -5.71 -19.24 29.65
C ARG A 67 -6.94 -18.56 30.24
N SER A 68 -7.73 -19.30 31.02
CA SER A 68 -8.86 -18.73 31.76
C SER A 68 -8.44 -17.58 32.68
N SER A 69 -7.23 -17.63 33.21
CA SER A 69 -6.63 -16.60 34.06
C SER A 69 -6.11 -15.38 33.29
N GLY A 70 -6.22 -15.34 31.95
CA GLY A 70 -5.71 -14.27 31.10
C GLY A 70 -4.70 -14.73 30.05
N VAL A 71 -4.01 -13.77 29.42
CA VAL A 71 -2.96 -14.06 28.44
C VAL A 71 -1.62 -14.20 29.13
N ARG A 72 -0.92 -15.29 28.82
CA ARG A 72 0.48 -15.46 29.20
C ARG A 72 1.37 -15.20 28.00
N GLU A 73 2.09 -14.09 28.06
CA GLU A 73 3.22 -13.81 27.19
C GLU A 73 4.42 -14.68 27.57
N THR A 74 5.01 -15.33 26.57
CA THR A 74 6.33 -15.94 26.70
C THR A 74 7.36 -14.81 26.54
N HIS A 75 7.75 -14.15 27.65
CA HIS A 75 8.75 -13.06 27.75
C HIS A 75 9.23 -12.49 26.38
N SER A 76 8.51 -11.48 25.87
CA SER A 76 8.86 -10.79 24.64
C SER A 76 9.13 -9.32 24.92
N PRO A 77 10.33 -8.80 24.60
CA PRO A 77 10.59 -7.37 24.79
C PRO A 77 9.92 -6.49 23.71
N TRP A 78 9.30 -7.07 22.69
CA TRP A 78 8.82 -6.35 21.50
C TRP A 78 7.31 -6.52 21.21
N VAL A 79 6.62 -7.39 21.96
CA VAL A 79 5.16 -7.54 21.92
C VAL A 79 4.61 -7.42 23.32
N HIS A 80 3.60 -6.58 23.47
CA HIS A 80 2.76 -6.50 24.66
C HIS A 80 1.33 -6.86 24.30
N SER A 81 0.67 -7.59 25.19
CA SER A 81 -0.70 -8.04 25.04
C SER A 81 -1.54 -7.64 26.25
N ARG A 82 -2.80 -7.35 25.99
CA ARG A 82 -3.79 -7.04 27.02
C ARG A 82 -5.09 -7.71 26.67
N LEU A 83 -5.58 -8.57 27.56
CA LEU A 83 -6.88 -9.21 27.44
C LEU A 83 -7.88 -8.53 28.36
N ASP A 84 -8.93 -7.98 27.77
CA ASP A 84 -10.06 -7.40 28.50
C ASP A 84 -11.30 -8.28 28.23
N TYR A 85 -11.85 -8.91 29.28
CA TYR A 85 -13.06 -9.71 29.17
C TYR A 85 -14.30 -8.80 29.09
N LEU A 86 -15.25 -9.19 28.24
CA LEU A 86 -16.50 -8.46 28.01
C LEU A 86 -17.67 -9.01 28.84
N ASN A 87 -17.50 -10.16 29.49
CA ASN A 87 -18.52 -10.80 30.30
C ASN A 87 -17.96 -11.42 31.59
N PRO A 88 -18.76 -11.52 32.66
CA PRO A 88 -18.30 -12.04 33.95
C PRO A 88 -17.96 -13.53 33.91
N GLU A 89 -18.47 -14.29 32.94
CA GLU A 89 -18.14 -15.70 32.75
C GLU A 89 -16.78 -15.92 32.07
N HIS A 90 -16.08 -14.84 31.66
CA HIS A 90 -14.77 -14.87 30.98
C HIS A 90 -14.74 -15.75 29.71
N THR A 91 -15.85 -15.77 28.95
CA THR A 91 -15.96 -16.53 27.70
C THR A 91 -15.85 -15.65 26.45
N LEU A 92 -15.97 -14.33 26.60
CA LEU A 92 -15.86 -13.35 25.54
C LEU A 92 -14.89 -12.24 25.96
N GLY A 93 -13.97 -11.86 25.08
CA GLY A 93 -12.97 -10.85 25.37
C GLY A 93 -12.36 -10.22 24.13
N ILE A 94 -11.68 -9.10 24.34
CA ILE A 94 -10.88 -8.40 23.33
C ILE A 94 -9.41 -8.58 23.70
N LEU A 95 -8.62 -9.09 22.76
CA LEU A 95 -7.17 -9.10 22.88
C LEU A 95 -6.57 -7.94 22.10
N THR A 96 -5.95 -7.02 22.83
CA THR A 96 -5.17 -5.93 22.24
C THR A 96 -3.70 -6.33 22.16
N LEU A 97 -3.10 -6.20 20.98
CA LEU A 97 -1.71 -6.50 20.71
C LEU A 97 -0.98 -5.23 20.31
N THR A 98 0.08 -4.89 21.02
CA THR A 98 0.95 -3.76 20.72
C THR A 98 2.35 -4.29 20.42
N TYR A 99 2.85 -4.04 19.21
CA TYR A 99 4.15 -4.51 18.76
C TYR A 99 4.99 -3.37 18.18
N ARG A 100 6.31 -3.50 18.25
CA ARG A 100 7.30 -2.51 17.77
C ARG A 100 8.49 -3.17 17.10
#